data_AF-A0A7V8D9S5-F1
#
_entry.id   AF-A0A7V8D9S5-F1
#
_cell.length_a   1.000
_cell.length_b   1.000
_cell.length_c   1.000
_cell.angle_alpha   90.00
_cell.angle_beta   90.00
_cell.angle_gamma   90.00
#
_symmetry.space_group_name_H-M   'P 1'
#
loop_
_entity.id
_entity.type
_entity.pdbx_description
1 polymer ?
#
loop_
_entity_poly.entity_id
_entity_poly.type
_entity_poly.pdbx_seq_one_letter_code
_entity_poly.pdbx_strand_id
1 'polypeptide(L)' 'MAQIGNWNYPTTVKFGAGRISELAAHCTALGMKAPLIVTDNGLVNLPMIVNAVAALKAVGLNASVFSNV' A
#
# COMPACT_ATOMS: atom_id res chain seq x y z
N MET A 1 10.57 -32.75 -20.94
CA MET A 1 9.84 -32.84 -19.66
C MET A 1 8.98 -31.60 -19.52
N ALA A 2 7.66 -31.75 -19.40
CA ALA A 2 6.76 -30.61 -19.26
C ALA A 2 6.83 -30.08 -17.81
N GLN A 3 7.16 -28.80 -17.65
CA GLN A 3 7.07 -28.11 -16.37
C GLN A 3 5.60 -27.96 -15.98
N ILE A 4 5.21 -28.50 -14.83
CA ILE A 4 3.89 -28.30 -14.21
C ILE A 4 4.12 -27.38 -13.01
N GLY A 5 3.59 -26.16 -13.07
CA GLY A 5 3.71 -25.15 -12.02
C GLY A 5 2.35 -24.57 -11.65
N ASN A 6 2.09 -24.46 -10.35
CA ASN A 6 0.93 -23.74 -9.83
C ASN A 6 1.30 -22.26 -9.72
N TRP A 7 0.64 -21.40 -10.50
CA TRP A 7 0.75 -19.95 -10.34
C TRP A 7 -0.42 -19.44 -9.49
N ASN A 8 -0.12 -19.10 -8.24
CA ASN A 8 -1.08 -18.42 -7.37
C ASN A 8 -0.80 -16.91 -7.41
N TYR A 9 -1.73 -16.12 -7.96
CA TYR A 9 -1.81 -14.66 -7.72
C TYR A 9 -3.02 -14.43 -6.79
N PRO A 10 -2.93 -14.70 -5.48
CA PRO A 10 -4.10 -14.72 -4.61
C PRO A 10 -4.53 -13.32 -4.15
N THR A 11 -3.71 -12.29 -4.38
CA THR A 11 -4.00 -10.93 -3.92
C THR A 11 -4.49 -10.07 -5.08
N THR A 12 -5.62 -9.39 -4.86
CA THR A 12 -6.14 -8.39 -5.79
C THR A 12 -5.13 -7.25 -5.94
N VAL A 13 -4.61 -7.05 -7.15
CA VAL A 13 -3.70 -5.94 -7.48
C VAL A 13 -4.49 -4.80 -8.11
N LYS A 14 -4.32 -3.58 -7.59
CA LYS A 14 -4.85 -2.36 -8.20
C LYS A 14 -3.72 -1.69 -8.98
N PHE A 15 -3.86 -1.60 -10.30
CA PHE A 15 -2.84 -1.01 -11.17
C PHE A 15 -3.43 0.10 -12.05
N GLY A 16 -2.60 1.08 -12.41
CA GLY A 16 -2.95 2.22 -13.26
C GLY A 16 -2.51 3.55 -12.66
N ALA A 17 -2.10 4.49 -13.51
CA ALA A 17 -1.74 5.84 -13.06
C ALA A 17 -2.92 6.49 -12.31
N GLY A 18 -2.65 7.13 -11.18
CA GLY A 18 -3.66 7.79 -10.35
C GLY A 18 -4.42 6.89 -9.37
N ARG A 19 -4.36 5.55 -9.50
CA ARG A 19 -5.11 4.64 -8.60
C ARG A 19 -4.65 4.66 -7.14
N ILE A 20 -3.48 5.22 -6.85
CA ILE A 20 -3.02 5.47 -5.48
C ILE A 20 -4.00 6.34 -4.68
N SER A 21 -4.82 7.16 -5.35
CA SER A 21 -5.90 7.94 -4.73
C SER A 21 -6.95 7.08 -4.03
N GLU A 22 -7.10 5.82 -4.44
CA GLU A 22 -8.08 4.88 -3.87
C GLU A 22 -7.54 4.14 -2.63
N LEU A 23 -6.26 4.30 -2.29
CA LEU A 23 -5.59 3.54 -1.22
C LEU A 23 -6.38 3.56 0.10
N ALA A 24 -6.83 4.74 0.52
CA ALA A 24 -7.57 4.91 1.76
C ALA A 24 -8.93 4.18 1.75
N ALA A 25 -9.65 4.23 0.62
CA ALA A 25 -10.91 3.51 0.46
C ALA A 25 -10.71 2.00 0.54
N HIS A 26 -9.63 1.47 -0.06
CA HIS A 26 -9.30 0.05 0.01
C HIS A 26 -8.94 -0.37 1.44
N CYS A 27 -8.12 0.40 2.16
CA CYS A 27 -7.80 0.12 3.56
C CYS A 27 -9.06 0.08 4.44
N THR A 28 -9.97 1.05 4.28
CA THR A 28 -11.23 1.10 5.04
C THR A 28 -12.15 -0.06 4.67
N ALA A 29 -12.28 -0.40 3.38
CA ALA A 29 -13.10 -1.52 2.92
C ALA A 29 -12.62 -2.87 3.45
N LEU A 30 -11.31 -3.00 3.68
CA LEU A 30 -10.70 -4.18 4.32
C LEU A 30 -10.75 -4.15 5.86
N GLY A 31 -11.40 -3.14 6.45
CA GLY A 31 -11.55 -3.02 7.91
C GLY A 31 -10.29 -2.56 8.65
N MET A 32 -9.27 -2.07 7.94
CA MET A 32 -8.03 -1.59 8.56
C MET A 32 -8.29 -0.36 9.44
N LYS A 33 -7.53 -0.25 10.54
CA LYS A 33 -7.59 0.90 11.47
C LYS A 33 -6.24 1.62 11.63
N ALA A 34 -5.14 0.87 11.55
CA ALA A 34 -3.78 1.38 11.70
C ALA A 34 -2.84 0.74 10.65
N PRO A 35 -2.93 1.16 9.37
CA PRO A 35 -2.07 0.64 8.32
C PRO A 35 -0.61 1.07 8.51
N LEU A 36 0.33 0.13 8.32
CA LEU A 36 1.77 0.40 8.33
C LEU A 36 2.31 0.34 6.88
N ILE A 37 2.82 1.46 6.39
CA ILE A 37 3.55 1.51 5.11
C ILE A 37 4.99 1.09 5.39
N VAL A 38 5.50 0.11 4.64
CA VAL A 38 6.89 -0.34 4.69
C VAL A 38 7.57 0.08 3.39
N THR A 39 8.72 0.74 3.47
CA THR A 39 9.45 1.28 2.31
C THR A 39 10.94 1.41 2.59
N ASP A 40 11.80 1.54 1.57
CA ASP A 40 13.22 1.78 1.80
C ASP A 40 13.52 3.22 2.27
N ASN A 41 14.65 3.41 2.97
CA ASN A 41 15.09 4.72 3.48
C ASN A 41 15.25 5.78 2.37
N GLY A 42 15.68 5.37 1.17
CA GLY A 42 15.78 6.27 0.02
C GLY A 42 14.43 6.79 -0.51
N LEU A 43 13.32 6.15 -0.13
CA LEU A 43 11.99 6.44 -0.65
C LEU A 43 11.07 7.14 0.36
N VAL A 44 11.33 6.96 1.67
CA VAL A 44 10.42 7.39 2.75
C VAL A 44 10.03 8.88 2.68
N ASN A 45 10.97 9.73 2.27
CA ASN A 45 10.78 11.19 2.19
C ASN A 45 10.27 11.65 0.82
N LEU A 46 10.06 10.75 -0.14
CA LEU A 46 9.56 11.11 -1.46
C LEU A 46 8.06 11.41 -1.44
N PRO A 47 7.56 12.29 -2.33
CA PRO A 47 6.15 12.68 -2.36
C PRO A 47 5.17 11.51 -2.41
N MET A 48 5.52 10.39 -3.07
CA MET A 48 4.62 9.24 -3.17
C MET A 48 4.26 8.64 -1.79
N ILE A 49 5.24 8.54 -0.88
CA ILE A 49 5.06 7.96 0.45
C ILE A 49 4.39 8.98 1.37
N VAL A 50 4.88 10.22 1.36
CA VAL A 50 4.30 11.32 2.15
C VAL A 50 2.81 11.51 1.82
N ASN A 51 2.47 11.53 0.54
CA ASN A 51 1.07 11.69 0.09
C ASN A 51 0.21 10.47 0.44
N ALA A 52 0.75 9.25 0.35
CA ALA A 52 0.03 8.04 0.74
C ALA A 52 -0.33 8.05 2.24
N VAL A 53 0.63 8.42 3.10
CA VAL A 53 0.39 8.56 4.55
C VAL A 53 -0.66 9.64 4.82
N ALA A 54 -0.54 10.79 4.16
CA ALA A 54 -1.49 11.89 4.31
C ALA A 54 -2.92 11.47 3.90
N ALA A 55 -3.06 10.76 2.78
CA ALA A 55 -4.35 10.25 2.30
C ALA A 55 -5.01 9.28 3.30
N LEU A 56 -4.23 8.40 3.92
CA LEU A 56 -4.72 7.49 4.94
C LEU A 56 -5.16 8.24 6.21
N LYS A 57 -4.37 9.21 6.67
CA LYS A 57 -4.70 10.02 7.85
C LYS A 57 -5.91 10.91 7.63
N ALA A 58 -6.11 11.42 6.41
CA ALA A 58 -7.24 12.28 6.06
C ALA A 58 -8.61 11.58 6.26
N VAL A 59 -8.66 10.26 6.17
CA VAL A 59 -9.88 9.47 6.44
C VAL A 59 -9.92 8.89 7.87
N GLY A 60 -9.03 9.34 8.76
CA GLY A 60 -9.00 8.94 10.16
C GLY A 60 -8.27 7.63 10.46
N LEU A 61 -7.48 7.08 9.52
CA LEU A 61 -6.66 5.90 9.78
C LEU A 61 -5.36 6.29 10.51
N ASN A 62 -4.96 5.50 11.50
CA ASN A 62 -3.74 5.69 12.28
C ASN A 62 -2.52 5.17 11.50
N ALA A 63 -2.22 5.81 10.35
CA ALA A 63 -1.17 5.37 9.46
C ALA A 63 0.24 5.71 9.98
N SER A 64 1.14 4.74 9.88
CA SER A 64 2.56 4.88 10.23
C SER A 64 3.45 4.40 9.08
N VAL A 65 4.74 4.75 9.13
CA VAL A 65 5.74 4.30 8.17
C VAL A 65 6.91 3.65 8.88
N PHE A 66 7.40 2.55 8.34
CA PHE A 66 8.65 1.92 8.73
C PHE A 66 9.60 1.91 7.53
N SER A 67 10.83 2.39 7.71
CA SER A 67 11.79 2.50 6.61
C SER A 67 13.23 2.07 6.92
N ASN A 68 13.40 1.25 7.94
CA ASN A 68 14.67 0.65 8.31
C ASN A 68 14.71 -0.81 7.87
N VAL A 69 14.61 -1.03 6.55
CA VAL A 69 14.64 -2.32 5.87
C VAL A 69 16.00 -2.60 5.25
#